data_AF-A0A1Y3UCH9-F1
#
_entry.id   AF-A0A1Y3UCH9-F1
#
_cell.length_a   1.000
_cell.length_b   1.000
_cell.length_c   1.000
_cell.angle_alpha   90.00
_cell.angle_beta   90.00
_cell.angle_gamma   90.00
#
_symmetry.space_group_name_H-M   'P 1'
#
loop_
_entity.id
_entity.type
_entity.pdbx_description
1 polymer ?
#
loop_
_entity_poly.entity_id
_entity_poly.type
_entity_poly.pdbx_seq_one_letter_code
_entity_poly.pdbx_strand_id
1 'polypeptide(L)'
;MKKIGICLMVILTFVLVGSLAYDFRMSSRYSVVQFQPSDMTAAEIKEEFPEIAFSEKDHALHADVMALPEVQAALAAEKETIFTREEGAALLEEYLTEGMYLEEFSVSDGVYVRFRDADHRKTAYTFDEGYLSKEISVYEKHPGRNWDCVAIYKNLNGNYDKVDGIPQWFSWRKLQVEA
;
A
#
# COMPACT_ATOMS: atom_id res chain seq x y z
N MET A 1 -3.93 -37.40 -39.10
CA MET A 1 -3.97 -35.95 -38.85
C MET A 1 -5.10 -35.52 -37.90
N LYS A 2 -6.39 -35.80 -38.18
CA LYS A 2 -7.53 -35.42 -37.30
C LYS A 2 -7.44 -35.90 -35.85
N LYS A 3 -7.03 -37.15 -35.60
CA LYS A 3 -6.95 -37.73 -34.23
C LYS A 3 -5.86 -37.08 -33.36
N ILE A 4 -4.74 -36.67 -33.97
CA ILE A 4 -3.64 -35.98 -33.29
C ILE A 4 -4.06 -34.56 -32.92
N GLY A 5 -4.75 -33.85 -33.83
CA GLY A 5 -5.30 -32.52 -33.54
C GLY A 5 -6.33 -32.53 -32.40
N ILE A 6 -7.20 -33.55 -32.35
CA ILE A 6 -8.16 -33.72 -31.25
C ILE A 6 -7.44 -34.02 -29.92
N CYS A 7 -6.45 -34.93 -29.92
CA CYS A 7 -5.65 -35.20 -28.72
C CYS A 7 -4.92 -33.95 -28.21
N LEU A 8 -4.31 -33.17 -29.10
CA LEU A 8 -3.66 -31.91 -28.74
C LEU A 8 -4.65 -30.90 -28.15
N MET A 9 -5.85 -30.77 -28.75
CA MET A 9 -6.89 -29.88 -28.22
C MET A 9 -7.33 -30.31 -26.82
N VAL A 10 -7.53 -31.60 -26.59
CA VAL A 10 -7.91 -32.12 -25.27
C VAL A 10 -6.83 -31.84 -24.24
N ILE A 11 -5.55 -32.09 -24.57
CA ILE A 11 -4.42 -31.81 -23.67
C ILE A 11 -4.34 -30.31 -23.37
N LEU A 12 -4.45 -29.44 -24.38
CA LEU A 12 -4.46 -27.98 -24.20
C LEU A 12 -5.61 -27.53 -23.28
N THR A 13 -6.80 -28.07 -23.47
CA THR A 13 -7.95 -27.78 -22.61
C THR A 13 -7.70 -28.23 -21.17
N PHE A 14 -7.16 -29.44 -20.95
CA PHE A 14 -6.82 -29.90 -19.59
C PHE A 14 -5.75 -29.04 -18.93
N VAL A 15 -4.74 -28.59 -19.68
CA VAL A 15 -3.71 -27.68 -19.17
C VAL A 15 -4.30 -26.32 -18.81
N LEU A 16 -5.14 -25.75 -19.67
CA LEU A 16 -5.83 -24.48 -19.42
C LEU A 16 -6.75 -24.56 -18.20
N VAL A 17 -7.61 -25.56 -18.14
CA VAL A 17 -8.54 -25.78 -17.01
C VAL A 17 -7.78 -26.06 -15.72
N GLY A 18 -6.71 -26.87 -15.79
CA GLY A 18 -5.85 -27.15 -14.65
C GLY A 18 -5.15 -25.91 -14.11
N SER A 19 -4.62 -25.05 -14.99
CA SER A 19 -4.01 -23.77 -14.62
C SER A 19 -5.02 -22.84 -13.96
N LEU A 20 -6.20 -22.65 -14.57
CA LEU A 20 -7.28 -21.83 -14.01
C LEU A 20 -7.74 -22.34 -12.63
N ALA A 21 -7.89 -23.65 -12.46
CA ALA A 21 -8.28 -24.25 -11.20
C ALA A 21 -7.18 -24.10 -10.12
N TYR A 22 -5.91 -24.23 -10.50
CA TYR A 22 -4.77 -23.98 -9.62
C TYR A 22 -4.73 -22.50 -9.20
N ASP A 23 -4.82 -21.58 -10.15
CA ASP A 23 -4.82 -20.14 -9.91
C ASP A 23 -5.96 -19.75 -8.96
N PHE A 24 -7.18 -20.26 -9.19
CA PHE A 24 -8.32 -20.02 -8.32
C PHE A 24 -8.10 -20.59 -6.91
N ARG A 25 -7.56 -21.80 -6.79
CA ARG A 25 -7.30 -22.44 -5.49
C ARG A 25 -6.21 -21.72 -4.70
N MET A 26 -5.13 -21.30 -5.36
CA MET A 26 -4.05 -20.55 -4.71
C MET A 26 -4.55 -19.18 -4.28
N SER A 27 -5.24 -18.49 -5.18
CA SER A 27 -5.84 -17.17 -4.93
C SER A 27 -6.84 -17.17 -3.77
N SER A 28 -7.70 -18.19 -3.69
CA SER A 28 -8.74 -18.25 -2.65
C SER A 28 -8.24 -18.67 -1.27
N ARG A 29 -7.07 -19.31 -1.17
CA ARG A 29 -6.56 -19.88 0.10
C ARG A 29 -5.34 -19.19 0.65
N TYR A 30 -4.54 -18.56 -0.20
CA TYR A 30 -3.33 -17.88 0.18
C TYR A 30 -3.47 -16.43 -0.29
N SER A 31 -3.34 -15.46 0.62
CA SER A 31 -3.26 -14.04 0.28
C SER A 31 -1.83 -13.65 0.63
N VAL A 32 -0.95 -13.80 -0.36
CA VAL A 32 0.42 -13.29 -0.25
C VAL A 32 0.68 -12.48 -1.50
N VAL A 33 0.90 -11.19 -1.29
CA VAL A 33 1.24 -10.24 -2.34
C VAL A 33 2.75 -10.03 -2.30
N GLN A 34 3.38 -10.05 -3.47
CA GLN A 34 4.70 -9.50 -3.67
C GLN A 34 4.59 -8.14 -4.33
N PHE A 35 5.46 -7.25 -3.87
CA PHE A 35 5.50 -5.87 -4.30
C PHE A 35 6.67 -5.69 -5.25
N GLN A 36 6.39 -5.10 -6.41
CA GLN A 36 7.39 -4.82 -7.44
C GLN A 36 7.29 -3.35 -7.87
N PRO A 37 8.43 -2.69 -8.18
CA PRO A 37 8.39 -1.35 -8.73
C PRO A 37 7.53 -1.30 -10.00
N SER A 38 6.73 -0.24 -10.12
CA SER A 38 6.00 0.06 -11.34
C SER A 38 6.92 0.78 -12.32
N ASP A 39 6.70 0.57 -13.61
CA ASP A 39 7.49 1.22 -14.67
C ASP A 39 6.96 2.64 -14.98
N MET A 40 6.04 3.15 -14.16
CA MET A 40 5.32 4.41 -14.37
C MET A 40 6.16 5.66 -14.10
N THR A 41 5.93 6.61 -14.99
CA THR A 41 5.97 8.06 -14.84
C THR A 41 5.68 8.66 -13.47
N ALA A 42 6.49 9.57 -12.92
CA ALA A 42 6.00 10.48 -11.88
C ALA A 42 4.79 11.31 -12.34
N ALA A 43 4.73 11.67 -13.64
CA ALA A 43 3.57 12.36 -14.20
C ALA A 43 2.36 11.42 -14.33
N GLU A 44 2.58 10.18 -14.77
CA GLU A 44 1.53 9.16 -14.91
C GLU A 44 0.96 8.77 -13.55
N ILE A 45 1.79 8.66 -12.51
CA ILE A 45 1.36 8.40 -11.13
C ILE A 45 0.43 9.52 -10.62
N LYS A 46 0.79 10.78 -10.88
CA LYS A 46 -0.05 11.93 -10.47
C LYS A 46 -1.37 11.98 -11.23
N GLU A 47 -1.38 11.58 -12.49
CA GLU A 47 -2.59 11.52 -13.30
C GLU A 47 -3.51 10.37 -12.85
N GLU A 48 -2.94 9.19 -12.60
CA GLU A 48 -3.68 8.01 -12.15
C GLU A 48 -4.20 8.17 -10.71
N PHE A 49 -3.40 8.77 -9.82
CA PHE A 49 -3.71 8.86 -8.40
C PHE A 49 -3.39 10.26 -7.81
N PRO A 50 -4.17 11.31 -8.17
CA PRO A 50 -3.85 12.69 -7.80
C PRO A 50 -3.83 12.95 -6.28
N GLU A 51 -4.55 12.15 -5.48
CA GLU A 51 -4.59 12.27 -4.01
C GLU A 51 -3.22 12.02 -3.34
N ILE A 52 -2.25 11.43 -4.03
CA ILE A 52 -0.89 11.23 -3.50
C ILE A 52 -0.07 12.53 -3.47
N ALA A 53 -0.48 13.56 -4.20
CA ALA A 53 0.11 14.89 -4.07
C ALA A 53 -0.16 15.45 -2.66
N PHE A 54 0.80 16.23 -2.14
CA PHE A 54 0.60 16.91 -0.87
C PHE A 54 -0.46 18.00 -1.03
N SER A 55 -1.45 17.94 -0.15
CA SER A 55 -2.47 18.96 0.03
C SER A 55 -2.10 19.91 1.17
N GLU A 56 -2.82 21.02 1.29
CA GLU A 56 -2.68 21.92 2.45
C GLU A 56 -2.95 21.19 3.78
N LYS A 57 -3.90 20.23 3.78
CA LYS A 57 -4.19 19.40 4.97
C LYS A 57 -3.02 18.49 5.35
N ASP A 58 -2.28 17.98 4.37
CA ASP A 58 -1.09 17.14 4.64
C ASP A 58 0.03 17.98 5.29
N HIS A 59 0.21 19.22 4.84
CA HIS A 59 1.17 20.15 5.45
C HIS A 59 0.74 20.63 6.84
N ALA A 60 -0.56 20.87 7.05
CA ALA A 60 -1.10 21.18 8.37
C ALA A 60 -0.89 20.02 9.34
N LEU A 61 -1.22 18.79 8.94
CA LEU A 61 -0.99 17.59 9.74
C LEU A 61 0.48 17.47 10.13
N HIS A 62 1.41 17.65 9.18
CA HIS A 62 2.84 17.63 9.46
C HIS A 62 3.23 18.67 10.51
N ALA A 63 2.82 19.92 10.33
CA ALA A 63 3.15 21.01 11.25
C ALA A 63 2.58 20.76 12.66
N ASP A 64 1.32 20.35 12.75
CA ASP A 64 0.64 20.12 14.02
C ASP A 64 1.24 18.93 14.77
N VAL A 65 1.44 17.80 14.08
CA VAL A 65 2.06 16.59 14.67
C VAL A 65 3.46 16.89 15.18
N MET A 66 4.27 17.59 14.40
CA MET A 66 5.62 17.97 14.82
C MET A 66 5.60 18.99 15.97
N ALA A 67 4.54 19.78 16.13
CA ALA A 67 4.40 20.72 17.23
C ALA A 67 3.86 20.10 18.54
N LEU A 68 3.38 18.84 18.51
CA LEU A 68 2.84 18.17 19.70
C LEU A 68 3.93 18.02 20.77
N PRO A 69 3.66 18.44 22.04
CA PRO A 69 4.62 18.29 23.13
C PRO A 69 5.06 16.85 23.36
N GLU A 70 4.15 15.89 23.19
CA GLU A 70 4.41 14.45 23.33
C GLU A 70 5.39 13.95 22.27
N VAL A 71 5.24 14.42 21.03
CA VAL A 71 6.14 14.10 19.92
C VAL A 71 7.51 14.71 20.15
N GLN A 72 7.55 15.99 20.53
CA GLN A 72 8.80 16.69 20.85
C GLN A 72 9.56 16.02 22.00
N ALA A 73 8.85 15.60 23.05
CA ALA A 73 9.45 14.87 24.17
C ALA A 73 9.98 13.49 23.74
N ALA A 74 9.25 12.77 22.88
CA ALA A 74 9.66 11.47 22.36
C ALA A 74 10.90 11.58 21.44
N LEU A 75 10.93 12.56 20.54
CA LEU A 75 12.08 12.85 19.68
C LEU A 75 13.32 13.20 20.51
N ALA A 76 13.17 14.09 21.51
CA ALA A 76 14.27 14.49 22.38
C ALA A 76 14.79 13.34 23.28
N ALA A 77 13.95 12.35 23.57
CA ALA A 77 14.34 11.16 24.32
C ALA A 77 15.08 10.12 23.46
N GLU A 78 15.14 10.30 22.13
CA GLU A 78 15.74 9.38 21.16
C GLU A 78 15.31 7.93 21.38
N LYS A 79 14.04 7.73 21.77
CA LYS A 79 13.49 6.43 22.12
C LYS A 79 12.21 6.20 21.35
N GLU A 80 12.12 4.99 20.79
CA GLU A 80 10.88 4.51 20.20
C GLU A 80 9.72 4.63 21.19
N THR A 81 8.74 5.44 20.81
CA THR A 81 7.53 5.71 21.55
C THR A 81 6.36 5.36 20.63
N ILE A 82 5.57 4.38 21.01
CA ILE A 82 4.38 3.97 20.27
C ILE A 82 3.17 4.45 21.09
N PHE A 83 2.38 5.35 20.51
CA PHE A 83 1.15 5.81 21.11
C PHE A 83 0.08 4.73 20.99
N THR A 84 -0.76 4.59 22.01
CA THR A 84 -1.95 3.76 21.86
C THR A 84 -2.89 4.38 20.82
N ARG A 85 -3.79 3.59 20.25
CA ARG A 85 -4.73 4.10 19.24
C ARG A 85 -5.65 5.16 19.82
N GLU A 86 -6.06 5.00 21.06
CA GLU A 86 -6.93 5.92 21.77
C GLU A 86 -6.23 7.25 22.05
N GLU A 87 -5.00 7.22 22.58
CA GLU A 87 -4.19 8.43 22.81
C GLU A 87 -3.89 9.15 21.51
N GLY A 88 -3.40 8.43 20.50
CA GLY A 88 -3.08 9.00 19.21
C GLY A 88 -4.32 9.57 18.49
N ALA A 89 -5.47 8.90 18.58
CA ALA A 89 -6.71 9.39 17.99
C ALA A 89 -7.21 10.66 18.69
N ALA A 90 -7.03 10.78 20.01
CA ALA A 90 -7.35 12.00 20.74
C ALA A 90 -6.43 13.16 20.34
N LEU A 91 -5.13 12.90 20.14
CA LEU A 91 -4.17 13.92 19.67
C LEU A 91 -4.45 14.39 18.24
N LEU A 92 -5.03 13.53 17.40
CA LEU A 92 -5.24 13.78 15.96
C LEU A 92 -6.72 13.84 15.58
N GLU A 93 -7.62 14.16 16.53
CA GLU A 93 -9.07 14.11 16.34
C GLU A 93 -9.54 14.93 15.13
N GLU A 94 -8.98 16.13 14.91
CA GLU A 94 -9.30 17.02 13.79
C GLU A 94 -9.01 16.39 12.41
N TYR A 95 -8.08 15.44 12.36
CA TYR A 95 -7.68 14.76 11.13
C TYR A 95 -8.52 13.50 10.84
N LEU A 96 -9.24 12.99 11.83
CA LEU A 96 -10.11 11.82 11.71
C LEU A 96 -11.49 12.21 11.15
N THR A 97 -11.68 11.98 9.86
CA THR A 97 -12.99 12.16 9.21
C THR A 97 -13.90 10.95 9.40
N GLU A 98 -15.19 11.08 9.05
CA GLU A 98 -16.15 9.97 9.12
C GLU A 98 -15.63 8.72 8.36
N GLY A 99 -15.66 7.56 9.03
CA GLY A 99 -15.16 6.30 8.49
C GLY A 99 -13.63 6.12 8.49
N MET A 100 -12.87 7.13 8.92
CA MET A 100 -11.42 7.05 9.09
C MET A 100 -11.06 6.75 10.54
N TYR A 101 -10.02 5.95 10.76
CA TYR A 101 -9.46 5.71 12.09
C TYR A 101 -7.94 5.65 12.07
N LEU A 102 -7.33 5.97 13.20
CA LEU A 102 -5.90 5.84 13.41
C LEU A 102 -5.52 4.36 13.54
N GLU A 103 -4.67 3.87 12.66
CA GLU A 103 -4.17 2.50 12.70
C GLU A 103 -2.89 2.38 13.53
N GLU A 104 -2.01 3.38 13.43
CA GLU A 104 -0.68 3.41 14.06
C GLU A 104 -0.17 4.85 14.21
N PHE A 105 0.46 5.15 15.35
CA PHE A 105 1.19 6.40 15.59
C PHE A 105 2.41 6.11 16.47
N SER A 106 3.60 6.35 15.95
CA SER A 106 4.86 6.15 16.66
C SER A 106 5.88 7.24 16.34
N VAL A 107 6.83 7.39 17.25
CA VAL A 107 7.98 8.29 17.12
C VAL A 107 9.23 7.45 17.39
N SER A 108 10.19 7.51 16.49
CA SER A 108 11.51 6.90 16.63
C SER A 108 12.57 7.88 16.14
N ASP A 109 13.23 7.60 15.02
CA ASP A 109 14.14 8.52 14.32
C ASP A 109 13.37 9.60 13.53
N GLY A 110 12.06 9.46 13.46
CA GLY A 110 11.10 10.40 12.90
C GLY A 110 9.70 10.06 13.40
N VAL A 111 8.68 10.70 12.87
CA VAL A 111 7.29 10.46 13.27
C VAL A 111 6.56 9.68 12.19
N TYR A 112 5.86 8.64 12.60
CA TYR A 112 5.09 7.78 11.72
C TYR A 112 3.62 7.80 12.13
N VAL A 113 2.73 8.16 11.20
CA VAL A 113 1.28 8.20 11.44
C VAL A 113 0.59 7.46 10.31
N ARG A 114 -0.26 6.48 10.62
CA ARG A 114 -1.03 5.73 9.62
C ARG A 114 -2.52 5.78 9.93
N PHE A 115 -3.30 6.23 8.96
CA PHE A 115 -4.75 6.17 8.98
C PHE A 115 -5.24 5.04 8.09
N ARG A 116 -6.43 4.52 8.42
CA ARG A 116 -7.20 3.66 7.53
C ARG A 116 -8.59 4.23 7.32
N ASP A 117 -9.04 4.24 6.07
CA ASP A 117 -10.39 4.67 5.71
C ASP A 117 -11.39 3.49 5.59
N ALA A 118 -12.63 3.84 5.30
CA ALA A 118 -13.74 2.90 5.12
C ALA A 118 -13.56 1.98 3.90
N ASP A 119 -12.80 2.43 2.88
CA ASP A 119 -12.50 1.67 1.66
C ASP A 119 -11.28 0.75 1.84
N HIS A 120 -10.84 0.55 3.10
CA HIS A 120 -9.66 -0.21 3.47
C HIS A 120 -8.34 0.33 2.91
N ARG A 121 -8.31 1.55 2.39
CA ARG A 121 -7.06 2.21 2.01
C ARG A 121 -6.31 2.63 3.26
N LYS A 122 -5.00 2.58 3.19
CA LYS A 122 -4.13 3.05 4.27
C LYS A 122 -3.33 4.23 3.78
N THR A 123 -3.43 5.35 4.49
CA THR A 123 -2.59 6.53 4.25
C THR A 123 -1.58 6.62 5.38
N ALA A 124 -0.32 6.38 5.04
CA ALA A 124 0.81 6.49 5.94
C ALA A 124 1.56 7.78 5.68
N TYR A 125 1.93 8.46 6.75
CA TYR A 125 2.78 9.61 6.74
C TYR A 125 4.05 9.31 7.51
N THR A 126 5.18 9.79 6.99
CA THR A 126 6.43 9.83 7.72
C THR A 126 6.92 11.26 7.72
N PHE A 127 7.14 11.79 8.91
CA PHE A 127 7.56 13.16 9.15
C PHE A 127 8.96 13.17 9.76
N ASP A 128 9.77 14.08 9.28
CA ASP A 128 11.06 14.43 9.87
C ASP A 128 11.33 15.93 9.62
N GLU A 129 12.41 16.49 10.16
CA GLU A 129 12.78 17.90 9.96
C GLU A 129 12.96 18.22 8.47
N GLY A 130 11.99 18.96 7.90
CA GLY A 130 11.99 19.34 6.49
C GLY A 130 11.70 18.19 5.52
N TYR A 131 11.24 17.04 6.01
CA TYR A 131 10.87 15.90 5.20
C TYR A 131 9.44 15.46 5.46
N LEU A 132 8.66 15.34 4.39
CA LEU A 132 7.30 14.84 4.39
C LEU A 132 7.22 13.69 3.38
N SER A 133 6.81 12.52 3.86
CA SER A 133 6.44 11.38 3.02
C SER A 133 4.96 11.06 3.20
N LYS A 134 4.30 10.73 2.10
CA LYS A 134 2.93 10.19 2.08
C LYS A 134 2.92 8.92 1.24
N GLU A 135 2.43 7.83 1.81
CA GLU A 135 2.20 6.58 1.10
C GLU A 135 0.72 6.20 1.21
N ILE A 136 0.10 5.85 0.08
CA ILE A 136 -1.28 5.38 0.04
C ILE A 136 -1.29 3.95 -0.49
N SER A 137 -1.61 3.01 0.40
CA SER A 137 -1.80 1.60 0.05
C SER A 137 -3.26 1.35 -0.31
N VAL A 138 -3.50 0.90 -1.54
CA VAL A 138 -4.83 0.58 -2.07
C VAL A 138 -5.08 -0.92 -1.94
N TYR A 139 -6.26 -1.25 -1.41
CA TYR A 139 -6.69 -2.63 -1.23
C TYR A 139 -7.92 -2.92 -2.07
N GLU A 140 -7.95 -4.07 -2.71
CA GLU A 140 -9.10 -4.56 -3.45
C GLU A 140 -9.59 -5.89 -2.88
N LYS A 141 -10.92 -6.05 -2.90
CA LYS A 141 -11.55 -7.31 -2.55
C LYS A 141 -11.83 -8.11 -3.81
N HIS A 142 -11.03 -9.13 -4.06
CA HIS A 142 -11.29 -10.05 -5.15
C HIS A 142 -12.29 -11.14 -4.73
N PRO A 143 -13.15 -11.63 -5.65
CA PRO A 143 -14.10 -12.70 -5.37
C PRO A 143 -13.40 -13.94 -4.80
N GLY A 144 -13.82 -14.36 -3.59
CA GLY A 144 -13.26 -15.54 -2.92
C GLY A 144 -11.88 -15.34 -2.30
N ARG A 145 -11.36 -14.11 -2.18
CA ARG A 145 -10.08 -13.78 -1.54
C ARG A 145 -10.29 -12.78 -0.38
N ASN A 146 -9.25 -12.61 0.44
CA ASN A 146 -9.16 -11.49 1.38
C ASN A 146 -8.93 -10.17 0.62
N TRP A 147 -9.00 -9.05 1.34
CA TRP A 147 -8.52 -7.77 0.83
C TRP A 147 -7.02 -7.86 0.55
N ASP A 148 -6.64 -7.75 -0.72
CA ASP A 148 -5.25 -7.79 -1.16
C ASP A 148 -4.78 -6.35 -1.43
N CYS A 149 -3.57 -5.99 -1.00
CA CYS A 149 -2.98 -4.72 -1.40
C CYS A 149 -2.55 -4.82 -2.85
N VAL A 150 -3.15 -4.03 -3.74
CA VAL A 150 -2.91 -4.10 -5.19
C VAL A 150 -1.94 -3.05 -5.68
N ALA A 151 -1.79 -1.95 -4.95
CA ALA A 151 -0.84 -0.89 -5.28
C ALA A 151 -0.48 -0.09 -4.03
N ILE A 152 0.73 0.46 -4.02
CA ILE A 152 1.18 1.46 -3.06
C ILE A 152 1.72 2.64 -3.85
N TYR A 153 1.07 3.78 -3.71
CA TYR A 153 1.53 5.05 -4.27
C TYR A 153 2.34 5.78 -3.22
N LYS A 154 3.43 6.43 -3.63
CA LYS A 154 4.35 7.12 -2.73
C LYS A 154 4.65 8.51 -3.25
N ASN A 155 4.69 9.47 -2.34
CA ASN A 155 5.24 10.80 -2.55
C ASN A 155 6.26 11.04 -1.44
N LEU A 156 7.53 10.83 -1.78
CA LEU A 156 8.69 10.92 -0.91
C LEU A 156 9.31 12.32 -1.08
N ASN A 157 8.77 13.30 -0.35
CA ASN A 157 9.19 14.69 -0.40
C ASN A 157 9.21 15.29 -1.83
N GLY A 158 8.16 15.02 -2.61
CA GLY A 158 8.01 15.48 -3.99
C GLY A 158 8.54 14.51 -5.05
N ASN A 159 9.19 13.41 -4.65
CA ASN A 159 9.54 12.32 -5.56
C ASN A 159 8.44 11.26 -5.55
N TYR A 160 7.94 10.90 -6.72
CA TYR A 160 6.80 10.00 -6.87
C TYR A 160 7.28 8.60 -7.25
N ASP A 161 6.75 7.60 -6.57
CA ASP A 161 7.03 6.19 -6.84
C ASP A 161 5.73 5.38 -6.69
N LYS A 162 5.67 4.24 -7.36
CA LYS A 162 4.54 3.32 -7.28
C LYS A 162 5.05 1.90 -7.26
N VAL A 163 4.44 1.10 -6.41
CA VAL A 163 4.74 -0.31 -6.26
C VAL A 163 3.47 -1.10 -6.49
N ASP A 164 3.50 -2.00 -7.47
CA ASP A 164 2.36 -2.85 -7.82
C ASP A 164 2.38 -4.13 -6.99
N GLY A 165 1.22 -4.48 -6.44
CA GLY A 165 0.99 -5.73 -5.74
C GLY A 165 0.60 -6.84 -6.70
N ILE A 166 1.45 -7.86 -6.83
CA ILE A 166 1.16 -9.07 -7.59
C ILE A 166 1.01 -10.27 -6.65
N PRO A 167 0.08 -11.21 -6.90
CA PRO A 167 0.03 -12.44 -6.12
C PRO A 167 1.36 -13.19 -6.21
N GLN A 168 1.89 -13.64 -5.07
CA GLN A 168 3.24 -14.21 -4.96
C GLN A 168 3.49 -15.38 -5.92
N TRP A 169 2.52 -16.24 -6.18
CA TRP A 169 2.68 -17.36 -7.13
C TRP A 169 2.65 -16.93 -8.60
N PHE A 170 2.50 -15.63 -8.90
CA PHE A 170 2.77 -15.03 -10.22
C PHE A 170 4.07 -14.22 -10.26
N SER A 171 4.83 -14.16 -9.16
CA SER A 171 6.11 -13.41 -9.08
C SER A 171 7.13 -13.81 -10.15
N TRP A 172 7.18 -15.08 -10.52
CA TRP A 172 8.07 -15.59 -11.56
C TRP A 172 7.75 -15.04 -12.96
N ARG A 173 6.56 -14.47 -13.20
CA ARG A 173 6.18 -13.92 -14.51
C ARG A 173 6.92 -12.64 -14.90
N LYS A 174 7.59 -11.96 -13.96
CA LYS A 174 8.37 -10.74 -14.24
C LYS A 174 9.89 -10.94 -14.21
N LEU A 175 10.39 -12.19 -14.25
CA LEU A 175 11.82 -12.49 -14.48
C LEU A 175 12.20 -12.39 -15.98
N GLN A 176 11.81 -11.33 -16.69
CA GLN A 176 12.40 -10.94 -17.99
C GLN A 176 12.18 -9.44 -18.25
N VAL A 177 12.91 -8.60 -17.53
CA VAL A 177 13.39 -7.33 -18.08
C VAL A 177 14.88 -7.27 -17.77
N GLU A 178 15.65 -8.19 -18.36
CA GLU A 178 17.09 -8.00 -18.48
C GLU A 178 17.33 -7.20 -19.78
N ALA A 179 18.11 -6.12 -19.63
CA ALA A 179 18.51 -5.18 -20.67
C ALA A 179 19.45 -5.80 -21.71
#